data_AF-A0A7C7EI29-F1
#
_entry.id   AF-A0A7C7EI29-F1
#
_cell.length_a   1.000
_cell.length_b   1.000
_cell.length_c   1.000
_cell.angle_alpha   90.00
_cell.angle_beta   90.00
_cell.angle_gamma   90.00
#
_symmetry.space_group_name_H-M   'P 1'
#
loop_
_entity.id
_entity.type
_entity.pdbx_description
1 polymer ?
#
loop_
_entity_poly.entity_id
_entity_poly.type
_entity_poly.pdbx_seq_one_letter_code
_entity_poly.pdbx_strand_id
1 'polypeptide(L)'
;MDILNLLERIEDIIEDASKFPLSSKVMVDKEEILEVINEIRLKLPDEINRASWVAKERQRILNEAQSEADELIERAKEQQKLLLEESEITRQAKIYANQLIQEAEQKANEMKTGAYNYSDEILSKLQEKIREINNIIEENREELKNM
;
A
#
# COMPACT_ATOMS: atom_id res chain seq x y z
N MET A 1 6.62 -42.12 33.79
CA MET A 1 7.62 -42.45 32.76
C MET A 1 7.17 -41.86 31.44
N ASP A 2 8.07 -41.08 30.85
CA ASP A 2 7.98 -40.66 29.44
C ASP A 2 8.10 -41.87 28.52
N ILE A 3 7.60 -41.73 27.29
CA ILE A 3 7.69 -42.78 26.27
C ILE A 3 9.15 -43.18 26.03
N LEU A 4 10.09 -42.22 26.10
CA LEU A 4 11.52 -42.49 26.01
C LEU A 4 12.01 -43.42 27.11
N ASN A 5 11.62 -43.18 28.36
CA ASN A 5 12.00 -44.04 29.48
C ASN A 5 11.37 -45.45 29.37
N LEU A 6 10.20 -45.58 28.73
CA LEU A 6 9.59 -46.89 28.46
C LEU A 6 10.34 -47.64 27.34
N LEU A 7 10.87 -46.92 26.35
CA LEU A 7 11.71 -47.50 25.30
C LEU A 7 13.07 -47.92 25.88
N GLU A 8 13.69 -47.08 26.69
CA GLU A 8 14.92 -47.40 27.44
C GLU A 8 14.71 -48.65 28.31
N ARG A 9 13.57 -48.76 29.00
CA ARG A 9 13.26 -49.95 29.79
C ARG A 9 13.15 -51.22 28.93
N ILE A 10 12.60 -51.15 27.71
CA ILE A 10 12.60 -52.30 26.78
C ILE A 10 14.03 -52.64 26.35
N GLU A 11 14.86 -51.64 26.09
CA GLU A 11 16.27 -51.80 25.74
C GLU A 11 17.03 -52.50 26.88
N ASP A 12 16.90 -52.02 28.12
CA ASP A 12 17.48 -52.63 29.31
C ASP A 12 17.07 -54.11 29.47
N ILE A 13 15.77 -54.41 29.33
CA ILE A 13 15.25 -55.79 29.42
C ILE A 13 15.90 -56.70 28.36
N ILE A 14 16.17 -56.18 27.16
CA ILE A 14 16.80 -56.93 26.07
C ILE A 14 18.31 -57.08 26.29
N GLU A 15 18.98 -56.06 26.85
CA GLU A 15 20.42 -56.10 27.15
C GLU A 15 20.75 -57.08 28.29
N ASP A 16 19.91 -57.11 29.33
CA ASP A 16 20.06 -58.00 30.49
C ASP A 16 19.57 -59.44 30.24
N ALA A 17 18.94 -59.69 29.10
CA ALA A 17 18.34 -60.98 28.76
C ALA A 17 19.37 -62.10 28.57
N SER A 18 19.00 -63.30 29.03
CA SER A 18 19.86 -64.49 28.92
C SER A 18 20.05 -64.91 27.45
N LYS A 19 21.30 -65.01 26.99
CA LYS A 19 21.64 -65.41 25.62
C LYS A 19 21.48 -66.92 25.43
N PHE A 20 20.90 -67.32 24.31
CA PHE A 20 20.77 -68.72 23.94
C PHE A 20 22.07 -69.24 23.30
N PRO A 21 22.61 -70.40 23.75
CA PRO A 21 23.94 -70.87 23.33
C PRO A 21 24.01 -71.07 21.81
N LEU A 22 25.13 -70.65 21.21
CA LEU A 22 25.42 -70.72 19.77
C LEU A 22 24.43 -69.96 18.87
N SER A 23 23.71 -68.95 19.40
CA SER A 23 22.81 -68.10 18.62
C SER A 23 22.84 -66.63 19.07
N SER A 24 22.32 -65.73 18.23
CA SER A 24 22.09 -64.32 18.57
C SER A 24 20.77 -64.06 19.30
N LYS A 25 20.05 -65.12 19.73
CA LYS A 25 18.74 -64.99 20.37
C LYS A 25 18.89 -64.77 21.88
N VAL A 26 17.99 -63.97 22.44
CA VAL A 26 17.87 -63.73 23.88
C VAL A 26 16.53 -64.24 24.40
N MET A 27 16.51 -64.68 25.66
CA MET A 27 15.31 -65.11 26.36
C MET A 27 14.85 -63.99 27.29
N VAL A 28 13.63 -63.51 27.06
CA VAL A 28 13.02 -62.38 27.77
C VAL A 28 11.70 -62.81 28.40
N ASP A 29 11.33 -62.17 29.50
CA ASP A 29 9.99 -62.34 30.09
C ASP A 29 8.95 -61.68 29.18
N LYS A 30 8.00 -62.49 28.72
CA LYS A 30 6.97 -62.06 27.78
C LYS A 30 5.99 -61.11 28.46
N GLU A 31 5.58 -61.40 29.68
CA GLU A 31 4.62 -60.61 30.43
C GLU A 31 5.20 -59.22 30.74
N GLU A 32 6.48 -59.14 31.11
CA GLU A 32 7.18 -57.87 31.37
C GLU A 32 7.26 -56.98 30.12
N ILE A 33 7.70 -57.53 28.97
CA ILE A 33 7.77 -56.75 27.72
C ILE A 33 6.38 -56.28 27.27
N LEU A 34 5.37 -57.15 27.37
CA LEU A 34 4.00 -56.80 26.97
C LEU A 34 3.40 -55.70 27.85
N GLU A 35 3.75 -55.65 29.13
CA GLU A 35 3.34 -54.57 30.03
C GLU A 35 3.89 -53.22 29.57
N VAL A 36 5.20 -53.15 29.27
CA VAL A 36 5.85 -51.91 28.80
C VAL A 36 5.30 -51.48 27.44
N ILE A 37 5.08 -52.42 26.51
CA ILE A 37 4.46 -52.14 25.20
C ILE A 37 3.03 -51.59 25.36
N ASN A 38 2.23 -52.14 26.29
CA ASN A 38 0.89 -51.65 26.54
C ASN A 38 0.89 -50.25 27.14
N GLU A 39 1.83 -49.95 28.03
CA GLU A 39 1.98 -48.60 28.59
C GLU A 39 2.36 -47.57 27.51
N ILE A 40 3.28 -47.93 26.60
CA ILE A 40 3.62 -47.10 25.43
C ILE A 40 2.37 -46.89 24.56
N ARG A 41 1.61 -47.96 24.26
CA ARG A 41 0.42 -47.87 23.42
C ARG A 41 -0.67 -46.97 24.01
N LEU A 42 -0.79 -46.91 25.33
CA LEU A 42 -1.76 -46.04 26.01
C LEU A 42 -1.32 -44.57 25.97
N LYS A 43 -0.02 -44.29 26.11
CA LYS A 43 0.51 -42.92 26.25
C LYS A 43 0.89 -42.24 24.93
N LEU A 44 1.35 -43.02 23.95
CA LEU A 44 1.83 -42.52 22.66
C LEU A 44 0.79 -41.72 21.87
N PRO A 45 -0.49 -42.15 21.76
CA PRO A 45 -1.50 -41.39 21.02
C PRO A 45 -1.71 -39.98 21.57
N ASP A 46 -1.76 -39.83 22.89
CA ASP A 46 -1.97 -38.54 23.56
C ASP A 46 -0.79 -37.60 23.32
N GLU A 47 0.44 -38.10 23.36
CA GLU A 47 1.64 -37.29 23.10
C GLU A 47 1.70 -36.81 21.64
N ILE A 48 1.39 -37.69 20.69
CA ILE A 48 1.32 -37.34 19.26
C ILE A 48 0.21 -36.29 19.03
N ASN A 49 -0.95 -36.47 19.66
CA ASN A 49 -2.05 -35.52 19.56
C ASN A 49 -1.69 -34.16 20.15
N ARG A 50 -1.04 -34.13 21.32
CA ARG A 50 -0.53 -32.89 21.93
C ARG A 50 0.47 -32.19 21.01
N ALA A 51 1.46 -32.90 20.48
CA ALA A 51 2.45 -32.33 19.59
C ALA A 51 1.82 -31.76 18.30
N SER A 52 0.88 -32.49 17.71
CA SER A 52 0.12 -32.02 16.54
C SER A 52 -0.72 -30.79 16.84
N TRP A 53 -1.37 -30.76 18.01
CA TRP A 53 -2.15 -29.61 18.45
C TRP A 53 -1.27 -28.38 18.66
N VAL A 54 -0.13 -28.51 19.36
CA VAL A 54 0.82 -27.39 19.56
C VAL A 54 1.32 -26.86 18.22
N ALA A 55 1.63 -27.73 17.26
CA ALA A 55 2.07 -27.31 15.93
C ALA A 55 0.98 -26.53 15.17
N LYS A 56 -0.27 -27.01 15.20
CA LYS A 56 -1.42 -26.31 14.60
C LYS A 56 -1.68 -24.97 15.26
N GLU A 57 -1.64 -24.94 16.58
CA GLU A 57 -1.91 -23.74 17.36
C GLU A 57 -0.84 -22.67 17.13
N ARG A 58 0.43 -23.07 17.07
CA ARG A 58 1.52 -22.19 16.66
C ARG A 58 1.28 -21.58 15.28
N GLN A 59 0.85 -22.39 14.30
CA GLN A 59 0.57 -21.89 12.96
C GLN A 59 -0.61 -20.93 12.94
N ARG A 60 -1.65 -21.21 13.73
CA ARG A 60 -2.82 -20.32 13.90
C ARG A 60 -2.38 -18.96 14.44
N ILE A 61 -1.62 -18.94 15.53
CA ILE A 61 -1.10 -17.72 16.15
C ILE A 61 -0.26 -16.90 15.16
N LEU A 62 0.62 -17.56 14.40
CA LEU A 62 1.45 -16.87 13.40
C LEU A 62 0.60 -16.23 12.29
N ASN A 63 -0.42 -16.93 11.81
CA ASN A 63 -1.31 -16.41 10.77
C ASN A 63 -2.14 -15.23 11.28
N GLU A 64 -2.65 -15.32 12.51
CA GLU A 64 -3.39 -14.22 13.15
C GLU A 64 -2.51 -13.00 13.36
N ALA A 65 -1.30 -13.18 13.90
CA ALA A 65 -0.35 -12.09 14.08
C ALA A 65 0.03 -11.42 12.75
N GLN A 66 0.20 -12.19 11.67
CA GLN A 66 0.46 -11.65 10.34
C GLN A 66 -0.74 -10.84 9.82
N SER A 67 -1.96 -11.37 9.96
CA SER A 67 -3.18 -10.67 9.55
C SER A 67 -3.38 -9.36 10.32
N GLU A 68 -3.14 -9.37 11.64
CA GLU A 68 -3.23 -8.17 12.48
C GLU A 68 -2.17 -7.13 12.10
N ALA A 69 -0.95 -7.56 11.79
CA ALA A 69 0.11 -6.67 11.33
C ALA A 69 -0.24 -6.02 9.99
N ASP A 70 -0.78 -6.79 9.05
CA ASP A 70 -1.22 -6.28 7.74
C ASP A 70 -2.37 -5.27 7.91
N GLU A 71 -3.35 -5.55 8.77
CA GLU A 71 -4.45 -4.63 9.08
C GLU A 71 -3.95 -3.34 9.76
N LEU A 72 -2.97 -3.44 10.67
CA LEU A 72 -2.36 -2.29 11.32
C LEU A 72 -1.64 -1.38 10.32
N ILE A 73 -0.88 -1.98 9.38
CA ILE A 73 -0.18 -1.24 8.33
C ILE A 73 -1.18 -0.50 7.44
N GLU A 74 -2.28 -1.14 7.06
CA GLU A 74 -3.28 -0.51 6.20
C GLU A 74 -3.97 0.66 6.90
N ARG A 75 -4.39 0.49 8.17
CA ARG A 75 -4.94 1.58 8.99
C ARG A 75 -3.97 2.75 9.14
N ALA A 76 -2.68 2.45 9.34
CA ALA A 76 -1.65 3.50 9.46
C ALA A 76 -1.49 4.30 8.15
N LYS A 77 -1.56 3.65 6.99
CA LYS A 77 -1.52 4.33 5.68
C LYS A 77 -2.76 5.21 5.46
N GLU A 78 -3.94 4.71 5.79
CA GLU A 78 -5.17 5.50 5.70
C GLU A 78 -5.12 6.74 6.59
N GLN A 79 -4.68 6.58 7.83
CA GLN A 79 -4.53 7.69 8.77
C GLN A 79 -3.47 8.71 8.29
N GLN A 80 -2.35 8.23 7.75
CA GLN A 80 -1.32 9.10 7.17
C GLN A 80 -1.89 9.93 6.02
N LYS A 81 -2.69 9.33 5.13
CA LYS A 81 -3.34 10.04 4.02
C LYS A 81 -4.26 11.14 4.54
N LEU A 82 -5.10 10.85 5.53
CA LEU A 82 -5.99 11.83 6.15
C LEU A 82 -5.19 12.99 6.77
N LEU A 83 -4.13 12.70 7.53
CA LEU A 83 -3.28 13.73 8.13
C LEU A 83 -2.58 14.62 7.09
N LEU A 84 -2.19 14.07 5.94
CA LEU A 84 -1.62 14.84 4.83
C LEU A 84 -2.67 15.73 4.16
N GLU A 85 -3.90 15.22 3.96
CA GLU A 85 -5.00 16.00 3.40
C GLU A 85 -5.46 17.11 4.35
N GLU A 86 -5.51 16.84 5.66
CA GLU A 86 -5.83 17.79 6.73
C GLU A 86 -4.67 18.70 7.11
N SER A 87 -3.45 18.40 6.65
CA SER A 87 -2.27 19.21 6.97
C SER A 87 -2.52 20.65 6.57
N GLU A 88 -2.27 21.58 7.50
CA GLU A 88 -2.37 23.01 7.23
C GLU A 88 -1.51 23.41 6.02
N ILE A 89 -0.40 22.70 5.76
CA ILE A 89 0.43 22.90 4.57
C ILE A 89 -0.37 22.64 3.28
N THR A 90 -1.09 21.52 3.20
CA THR A 90 -1.92 21.17 2.04
C THR A 90 -3.07 22.17 1.87
N ARG A 91 -3.68 22.61 2.97
CA ARG A 91 -4.72 23.65 2.95
C ARG A 91 -4.19 24.99 2.44
N GLN A 92 -3.06 25.45 2.98
CA GLN A 92 -2.40 26.68 2.55
C GLN A 92 -1.95 26.60 1.08
N ALA A 93 -1.42 25.46 0.65
CA ALA A 93 -1.05 25.23 -0.75
C ALA A 93 -2.26 25.36 -1.70
N LYS A 94 -3.42 24.82 -1.32
CA LYS A 94 -4.67 24.97 -2.10
C LYS A 94 -5.14 26.43 -2.15
N ILE A 95 -5.09 27.15 -1.02
CA ILE A 95 -5.44 28.58 -0.98
C ILE A 95 -4.52 29.38 -1.91
N TYR A 96 -3.22 29.18 -1.79
CA TYR A 96 -2.22 29.85 -2.64
C TYR A 96 -2.40 29.53 -4.12
N ALA A 97 -2.65 28.26 -4.47
CA ALA A 97 -2.93 27.86 -5.86
C ALA A 97 -4.17 28.57 -6.42
N ASN A 98 -5.24 28.68 -5.64
CA ASN A 98 -6.45 29.40 -6.05
C ASN A 98 -6.19 30.90 -6.23
N GLN A 99 -5.42 31.51 -5.33
CA GLN A 99 -5.02 32.92 -5.47
C GLN A 99 -4.20 33.14 -6.74
N LEU A 100 -3.23 32.25 -7.02
CA LEU A 100 -2.42 32.33 -8.23
C LEU A 100 -3.26 32.23 -9.52
N ILE A 101 -4.26 31.34 -9.53
CA ILE A 101 -5.20 31.21 -10.66
C ILE A 101 -6.00 32.51 -10.84
N GLN A 102 -6.55 33.05 -9.76
CA GLN A 102 -7.31 34.31 -9.81
C GLN A 102 -6.46 35.48 -10.31
N GLU A 103 -5.22 35.59 -9.84
CA GLU A 103 -4.28 36.61 -10.32
C GLU A 103 -3.93 36.42 -11.80
N ALA A 104 -3.75 35.18 -12.25
CA ALA A 104 -3.47 34.86 -13.65
C ALA A 104 -4.67 35.23 -14.55
N GLU A 105 -5.89 34.89 -14.13
CA GLU A 105 -7.12 35.25 -14.83
C GLU A 105 -7.32 36.77 -14.92
N GLN A 106 -7.08 37.49 -13.80
CA GLN A 106 -7.15 38.94 -13.78
C GLN A 106 -6.15 39.56 -14.76
N LYS A 107 -4.87 39.14 -14.70
CA LYS A 107 -3.83 39.64 -15.63
C LYS A 107 -4.15 39.32 -17.08
N ALA A 108 -4.70 38.14 -17.36
CA ALA A 108 -5.12 37.77 -18.71
C ALA A 108 -6.25 38.68 -19.21
N ASN A 109 -7.22 39.00 -18.36
CA ASN A 109 -8.32 39.88 -18.73
C ASN A 109 -7.86 41.34 -18.91
N GLU A 110 -6.95 41.82 -18.06
CA GLU A 110 -6.33 43.14 -18.20
C GLU A 110 -5.55 43.25 -19.52
N MET A 111 -4.76 42.22 -19.86
CA MET A 111 -4.01 42.16 -21.11
C MET A 111 -4.93 42.16 -22.34
N LYS A 112 -6.01 41.35 -22.30
CA LYS A 112 -7.03 41.32 -23.35
C LYS A 112 -7.69 42.68 -23.55
N THR A 113 -8.09 43.32 -22.45
CA THR A 113 -8.71 44.65 -22.48
C THR A 113 -7.73 45.70 -23.03
N GLY A 114 -6.48 45.67 -22.58
CA GLY A 114 -5.43 46.55 -23.09
C GLY A 114 -5.20 46.38 -24.60
N ALA A 115 -5.21 45.13 -25.10
CA ALA A 115 -5.08 44.84 -26.52
C ALA A 115 -6.25 45.38 -27.35
N TYR A 116 -7.49 45.29 -26.85
CA TYR A 116 -8.65 45.87 -27.52
C TYR A 116 -8.59 47.39 -27.55
N ASN A 117 -8.27 48.03 -26.42
CA ASN A 117 -8.16 49.49 -26.35
C ASN A 117 -7.08 50.01 -27.30
N TYR A 118 -5.94 49.33 -27.36
CA TYR A 118 -4.87 49.67 -28.31
C TYR A 118 -5.32 49.51 -29.76
N SER A 119 -6.04 48.43 -30.08
CA SER A 119 -6.56 48.19 -31.43
C SER A 119 -7.57 49.27 -31.84
N ASP A 120 -8.47 49.66 -30.93
CA ASP A 120 -9.43 50.74 -31.15
C ASP A 120 -8.73 52.09 -31.39
N GLU A 121 -7.68 52.40 -30.62
CA GLU A 121 -6.88 53.61 -30.81
C GLU A 121 -6.24 53.66 -32.22
N ILE A 122 -5.69 52.54 -32.68
CA ILE A 122 -5.12 52.42 -34.03
C ILE A 122 -6.19 52.60 -35.11
N LEU A 123 -7.35 51.95 -34.95
CA LEU A 123 -8.46 52.08 -35.88
C LEU A 123 -9.02 53.51 -35.91
N SER A 124 -9.10 54.18 -34.77
CA SER A 124 -9.54 55.57 -34.66
C SER A 124 -8.58 56.51 -35.41
N LYS A 125 -7.27 56.36 -35.19
CA LYS A 125 -6.24 57.12 -35.93
C LYS A 125 -6.31 56.89 -37.44
N LEU A 126 -6.54 55.65 -37.86
CA LEU A 126 -6.72 55.31 -39.28
C LEU A 126 -7.97 55.98 -39.85
N GLN A 127 -9.09 55.97 -39.12
CA GLN A 127 -10.33 56.63 -39.53
C GLN A 127 -10.14 58.14 -39.71
N GLU A 128 -9.42 58.79 -38.80
CA GLU A 128 -9.08 60.22 -38.93
C GLU A 128 -8.26 60.50 -40.19
N LYS A 129 -7.26 59.67 -40.48
CA LYS A 129 -6.46 59.82 -41.71
C LYS A 129 -7.25 59.58 -42.98
N ILE A 130 -8.18 58.64 -42.99
CA ILE A 130 -9.08 58.44 -44.13
C ILE A 130 -9.99 59.65 -44.35
N ARG A 131 -10.52 60.26 -43.27
CA ARG A 131 -11.33 61.49 -43.38
C ARG A 131 -10.52 62.66 -43.96
N GLU A 132 -9.29 62.84 -43.50
CA GLU A 132 -8.39 63.86 -44.04
C GLU A 132 -8.16 63.66 -45.55
N ILE A 133 -7.87 62.42 -45.96
CA ILE A 133 -7.69 62.08 -47.39
C ILE A 133 -8.97 62.32 -48.20
N ASN A 134 -10.14 61.95 -47.68
CA ASN A 134 -11.41 62.19 -48.36
C ASN A 134 -11.70 63.69 -48.54
N ASN A 135 -11.45 64.51 -47.52
CA ASN A 135 -11.62 65.97 -47.63
C ASN A 135 -10.74 66.53 -48.75
N ILE A 136 -9.47 66.10 -48.83
CA ILE A 136 -8.55 66.49 -49.90
C ILE A 136 -9.10 66.07 -51.28
N ILE A 137 -9.66 64.87 -51.41
CA ILE A 137 -10.27 64.42 -52.67
C ILE A 137 -11.50 65.28 -53.03
N GLU A 138 -12.35 65.62 -52.06
CA GLU A 138 -13.52 66.47 -52.27
C GLU A 138 -13.12 67.87 -52.75
N GLU A 139 -12.15 68.50 -52.08
CA GLU A 139 -11.60 69.81 -52.47
C GLU A 139 -11.08 69.80 -53.91
N ASN A 140 -10.23 68.82 -54.26
CA ASN A 140 -9.69 68.68 -55.62
C ASN A 140 -10.80 68.48 -56.68
N ARG A 141 -11.88 67.75 -56.33
CA ARG A 141 -13.01 67.55 -57.25
C ARG A 141 -13.83 68.81 -57.44
N GLU A 142 -14.02 69.61 -56.41
CA GLU A 142 -14.71 70.90 -56.51
C GLU A 142 -13.90 71.90 -57.33
N GLU A 143 -12.57 71.95 -57.18
CA GLU A 143 -11.71 72.76 -58.05
C GLU A 143 -11.89 72.39 -59.53
N LEU A 144 -11.85 71.09 -59.86
CA LEU A 144 -12.02 70.62 -61.24
C LEU A 144 -13.40 70.92 -61.85
N LYS A 145 -14.46 70.99 -61.05
CA LYS A 145 -15.81 71.35 -61.54
C LYS A 145 -15.96 72.85 -61.82
N ASN A 146 -15.18 73.68 -61.13
CA ASN A 146 -15.20 75.13 -61.25
C ASN A 146 -14.21 75.66 -62.31
N MET A 147 -13.46 74.76 -62.96
CA MET A 147 -12.66 75.04 -64.17
C MET A 147 -13.52 74.92 -65.43
#